data_AF-D7FJN1-F1
#
_entry.id   AF-D7FJN1-F1
#
_cell.length_a   1.000
_cell.length_b   1.000
_cell.length_c   1.000
_cell.angle_alpha   90.00
_cell.angle_beta   90.00
_cell.angle_gamma   90.00
#
_symmetry.space_group_name_H-M   'P 1'
#
loop_
_entity.id
_entity.type
_entity.pdbx_description
1 polymer ?
#
loop_
_entity_poly.entity_id
_entity_poly.type
_entity_poly.pdbx_seq_one_letter_code
_entity_poly.pdbx_strand_id
1 'polypeptide(L)'
;MPRKLLSRPTVPLLVLGIWILPPRHEYLSGTVVNALREQHGEFLLKELVRRWSNHKIMNQWMQKFFQYLDRYYVKHHSLPSLKEAGLKHFKTLVYDAVKSTVVNAMLDVINKEREGTIIDRPLIGSCVELFESMGMATLD
;
A
#
# COMPACT_ATOMS: atom_id res chain seq x y z
N MET A 1 30.34 -50.93 -27.30
CA MET A 1 30.17 -50.42 -25.91
C MET A 1 31.55 -50.40 -25.25
N PRO A 2 31.95 -49.41 -24.41
CA PRO A 2 31.14 -48.67 -23.43
C PRO A 2 31.27 -47.12 -23.39
N ARG A 3 30.28 -46.52 -22.71
CA ARG A 3 30.14 -45.21 -22.02
C ARG A 3 30.90 -43.96 -22.54
N LYS A 4 30.19 -43.10 -23.27
CA LYS A 4 30.47 -41.65 -23.28
C LYS A 4 29.98 -41.03 -21.97
N LEU A 5 30.88 -40.35 -21.27
CA LEU A 5 30.59 -39.50 -20.11
C LEU A 5 29.61 -38.40 -20.52
N LEU A 6 28.45 -38.34 -19.86
CA LEU A 6 27.54 -37.20 -19.94
C LEU A 6 28.28 -35.99 -19.34
N SER A 7 28.75 -35.09 -20.19
CA SER A 7 29.13 -33.74 -19.80
C SER A 7 27.87 -33.01 -19.32
N ARG A 8 27.69 -32.96 -18.01
CA ARG A 8 26.63 -32.15 -17.38
C ARG A 8 26.89 -30.67 -17.74
N PRO A 9 25.91 -29.93 -18.28
CA PRO A 9 26.05 -28.49 -18.32
C PRO A 9 26.00 -27.99 -16.87
N THR A 10 27.09 -27.38 -16.43
CA THR A 10 27.18 -26.65 -15.16
C THR A 10 26.28 -25.43 -15.27
N VAL A 11 24.99 -25.58 -15.01
CA VAL A 11 24.10 -24.43 -14.86
C VAL A 11 24.52 -23.73 -13.57
N PRO A 12 24.96 -22.46 -13.60
CA PRO A 12 25.40 -21.78 -12.40
C PRO A 12 24.27 -21.74 -11.38
N LEU A 13 24.55 -22.11 -10.14
CA LEU A 13 23.63 -22.06 -8.99
C LEU A 13 23.00 -20.67 -8.76
N LEU A 14 23.44 -19.64 -9.48
CA LEU A 14 22.86 -18.30 -9.53
C LEU A 14 21.49 -18.24 -10.22
N VAL A 15 21.16 -19.20 -11.10
CA VAL A 15 19.87 -19.17 -11.85
C VAL A 15 18.69 -19.68 -10.99
N LEU A 16 18.96 -20.49 -9.96
CA LEU A 16 17.93 -21.01 -9.05
C LEU A 16 17.48 -20.00 -7.99
N GLY A 17 18.30 -19.00 -7.66
CA GLY A 17 17.96 -17.96 -6.68
C GLY A 17 17.01 -16.88 -7.20
N ILE A 18 16.87 -16.76 -8.53
CA ILE A 18 16.08 -15.71 -9.18
C ILE A 18 14.60 -16.13 -9.38
N TRP A 19 14.29 -17.44 -9.28
CA TRP A 19 12.96 -17.97 -9.58
C TRP A 19 12.10 -18.40 -8.37
N ILE A 20 12.61 -18.31 -7.14
CA ILE A 20 11.89 -18.85 -5.94
C ILE A 20 11.32 -17.77 -5.01
N LEU A 21 11.65 -16.49 -5.19
CA LEU A 21 10.95 -15.41 -4.48
C LEU A 21 10.44 -14.39 -5.49
N PRO A 22 9.12 -14.34 -5.79
CA PRO A 22 8.59 -13.18 -6.50
C PRO A 22 8.95 -11.92 -5.69
N PRO A 23 9.47 -10.87 -6.35
CA PRO A 23 9.80 -9.64 -5.66
C PRO A 23 8.55 -9.14 -4.94
N ARG A 24 8.69 -8.91 -3.63
CA ARG A 24 7.64 -8.40 -2.71
C ARG A 24 6.84 -7.21 -3.28
N HIS A 25 7.39 -6.53 -4.27
CA HIS A 25 6.85 -5.39 -4.99
C HIS A 25 5.74 -5.71 -6.00
N GLU A 26 5.66 -6.93 -6.54
CA GLU A 26 4.69 -7.31 -7.57
C GLU A 26 3.28 -7.47 -7.02
N TYR A 27 3.10 -7.88 -5.76
CA TYR A 27 1.76 -8.04 -5.18
C TYR A 27 1.06 -6.68 -4.99
N LEU A 28 1.79 -5.68 -4.49
CA LEU A 28 1.25 -4.34 -4.22
C LEU A 28 0.97 -3.59 -5.52
N SER A 29 1.90 -3.64 -6.48
CA SER A 29 1.73 -2.98 -7.79
C SER A 29 0.79 -3.74 -8.73
N GLY A 30 0.79 -5.07 -8.70
CA GLY A 30 0.09 -5.91 -9.68
C GLY A 30 -1.34 -6.25 -9.30
N THR A 31 -1.66 -6.39 -8.01
CA THR A 31 -3.01 -6.80 -7.59
C THR A 31 -3.80 -5.66 -6.96
N VAL A 32 -3.17 -4.82 -6.14
CA VAL A 32 -3.89 -3.74 -5.42
C VAL A 32 -4.04 -2.49 -6.28
N VAL A 33 -2.97 -2.03 -6.92
CA VAL A 33 -3.04 -0.85 -7.81
C VAL A 33 -3.90 -1.13 -9.04
N ASN A 34 -3.83 -2.34 -9.61
CA ASN A 34 -4.70 -2.70 -10.74
C ASN A 34 -6.17 -2.81 -10.33
N ALA A 35 -6.49 -3.43 -9.18
CA ALA A 35 -7.87 -3.47 -8.68
C ALA A 35 -8.43 -2.07 -8.35
N LEU A 36 -7.58 -1.13 -7.91
CA LEU A 36 -7.97 0.27 -7.69
C LEU A 36 -8.08 1.06 -9.01
N ARG A 37 -7.29 0.71 -10.04
CA ARG A 37 -7.42 1.31 -11.37
C ARG A 37 -8.65 0.83 -12.13
N GLU A 38 -9.09 -0.41 -11.90
CA GLU A 38 -10.28 -0.99 -12.52
C GLU A 38 -11.59 -0.47 -11.91
N GLN A 39 -11.54 0.08 -10.69
CA GLN A 39 -12.71 0.62 -10.00
C GLN A 39 -12.83 2.13 -10.21
N HIS A 40 -14.04 2.61 -10.48
CA HIS A 40 -14.30 4.02 -10.77
C HIS A 40 -15.43 4.57 -9.89
N GLY A 41 -15.40 5.88 -9.62
CA GLY A 41 -16.44 6.57 -8.88
C GLY A 41 -16.54 6.13 -7.41
N GLU A 42 -17.76 5.92 -6.93
CA GLU A 42 -18.05 5.65 -5.51
C GLU A 42 -17.47 4.31 -5.00
N PHE A 43 -17.35 3.30 -5.88
CA PHE A 43 -16.75 2.01 -5.54
C PHE A 43 -15.26 2.12 -5.23
N LEU A 44 -14.55 2.97 -5.97
CA LEU A 44 -13.14 3.28 -5.71
C LEU A 44 -12.96 3.89 -4.32
N LEU A 45 -13.82 4.84 -3.95
CA LEU A 45 -13.78 5.51 -2.64
C LEU A 45 -14.02 4.50 -1.50
N LYS A 46 -15.03 3.62 -1.65
CA LYS A 46 -15.33 2.58 -0.66
C LYS A 46 -14.17 1.60 -0.48
N GLU A 47 -13.59 1.14 -1.58
CA GLU A 47 -12.45 0.21 -1.52
C GLU A 47 -11.21 0.88 -0.91
N LEU A 48 -10.93 2.14 -1.25
CA LEU A 48 -9.82 2.89 -0.67
C LEU A 48 -9.98 3.04 0.85
N VAL A 49 -11.16 3.46 1.33
CA VAL A 49 -11.43 3.62 2.77
C VAL A 49 -11.29 2.28 3.50
N ARG A 50 -11.79 1.19 2.91
CA ARG A 50 -11.65 -0.16 3.46
C ARG A 50 -10.18 -0.57 3.59
N ARG A 51 -9.38 -0.37 2.53
CA ARG A 51 -7.94 -0.67 2.53
C ARG A 51 -7.18 0.18 3.53
N TRP A 52 -7.53 1.45 3.65
CA TRP A 52 -6.95 2.36 4.63
C TRP A 52 -7.23 1.93 6.07
N SER A 53 -8.48 1.58 6.39
CA SER A 53 -8.84 1.08 7.72
C SER A 53 -8.06 -0.18 8.11
N ASN A 54 -7.95 -1.14 7.18
CA ASN A 54 -7.15 -2.34 7.38
C ASN A 54 -5.67 -2.02 7.60
N HIS A 55 -5.12 -1.08 6.83
CA HIS A 55 -3.73 -0.64 6.98
C HIS A 55 -3.48 0.04 8.33
N LYS A 56 -4.41 0.89 8.81
CA LYS A 56 -4.32 1.50 10.15
C LYS A 56 -4.22 0.44 11.25
N ILE A 57 -5.09 -0.58 11.19
CA ILE A 57 -5.10 -1.69 12.14
C ILE A 57 -3.78 -2.45 12.07
N MET A 58 -3.36 -2.87 10.88
CA MET A 58 -2.11 -3.60 10.68
C MET A 58 -0.90 -2.80 11.21
N ASN A 59 -0.84 -1.50 10.92
CA ASN A 59 0.25 -0.64 11.37
C ASN A 59 0.31 -0.51 12.91
N GLN A 60 -0.85 -0.39 13.56
CA GLN A 60 -0.94 -0.40 15.03
C GLN A 60 -0.46 -1.72 15.63
N TRP A 61 -0.85 -2.86 15.05
CA TRP A 61 -0.40 -4.16 15.52
C TRP A 61 1.10 -4.34 15.31
N MET A 62 1.65 -3.97 14.15
CA MET A 62 3.09 -4.01 13.89
C MET A 62 3.87 -3.18 14.92
N GLN A 63 3.41 -1.97 15.22
CA GLN A 63 4.05 -1.14 16.25
C GLN A 63 4.05 -1.83 17.62
N LYS A 64 2.93 -2.48 18.02
CA LYS A 64 2.84 -3.20 19.31
C LYS A 64 3.76 -4.41 19.36
N PHE A 65 3.81 -5.22 18.29
CA PHE A 65 4.68 -6.40 18.22
C PHE A 65 6.16 -6.04 18.28
N PHE A 66 6.55 -4.95 17.61
CA PHE A 66 7.94 -4.50 17.52
C PHE A 66 8.27 -3.33 18.45
N GLN A 67 7.45 -3.09 19.48
CA GLN A 67 7.61 -1.96 20.39
C GLN A 67 9.00 -1.91 21.05
N TYR A 68 9.59 -3.07 21.33
CA TYR A 68 10.96 -3.16 21.86
C TYR A 68 11.99 -2.60 20.88
N LEU A 69 11.90 -2.96 19.60
CA LEU A 69 12.78 -2.43 18.55
C LEU A 69 12.54 -0.92 18.34
N ASP A 70 11.29 -0.49 18.35
CA ASP A 70 10.91 0.92 18.18
C ASP A 70 11.45 1.79 19.34
N ARG A 71 11.46 1.25 20.57
CA ARG A 71 11.91 2.00 21.75
C ARG A 71 13.42 2.07 21.91
N TYR A 72 14.14 1.01 21.56
CA TYR A 72 15.59 0.92 21.79
C TYR A 72 16.41 1.01 20.51
N TYR A 73 16.05 0.30 19.45
CA TYR A 73 16.86 0.28 18.22
C TYR A 73 16.67 1.56 17.39
N VAL A 74 15.42 1.96 17.15
CA VAL A 74 15.08 3.13 16.32
C VAL A 74 15.58 4.43 16.95
N LYS A 75 15.41 4.59 18.27
CA LYS A 75 15.85 5.78 19.01
C LYS A 75 17.37 5.95 19.04
N HIS A 76 18.12 4.86 19.11
CA HIS A 76 19.58 4.90 19.12
C HIS A 76 20.19 5.18 17.73
N HIS A 77 19.44 4.92 16.65
CA HIS A 77 19.91 5.08 15.27
C HIS A 77 19.21 6.20 14.49
N SER A 78 18.38 7.04 15.15
CA SER A 78 17.61 8.13 14.52
C SER A 78 16.80 7.69 13.30
N LEU A 79 16.26 6.48 13.33
CA LEU A 79 15.41 5.95 12.26
C LEU A 79 13.95 6.45 12.46
N PRO A 80 13.14 6.51 11.39
CA PRO A 80 11.71 6.75 11.55
C PRO A 80 11.08 5.61 12.34
N SER A 81 10.11 5.95 13.19
CA SER A 81 9.36 4.95 13.94
C SER A 81 8.66 3.98 13.00
N LEU A 82 8.40 2.77 13.48
CA LEU A 82 7.76 1.75 12.64
C LEU A 82 6.38 2.20 12.15
N LYS A 83 5.68 3.01 12.96
CA LYS A 83 4.41 3.65 12.60
C LYS A 83 4.57 4.59 11.40
N GLU A 84 5.59 5.45 11.42
CA GLU A 84 5.88 6.41 10.35
C GLU A 84 6.35 5.72 9.07
N ALA A 85 7.18 4.69 9.20
CA ALA A 85 7.61 3.87 8.08
C ALA A 85 6.41 3.19 7.39
N GLY A 86 5.49 2.63 8.17
CA GLY A 86 4.26 2.02 7.64
C GLY A 86 3.33 3.02 6.95
N LEU A 87 3.24 4.25 7.44
CA LEU A 87 2.49 5.33 6.79
C LEU A 87 3.17 5.81 5.50
N LYS A 88 4.49 6.02 5.52
CA LYS A 88 5.29 6.40 4.35
C LYS A 88 5.13 5.40 3.21
N HIS A 89 5.14 4.11 3.55
CA HIS A 89 5.01 3.04 2.57
C HIS A 89 3.64 3.05 1.89
N PHE A 90 2.56 3.23 2.66
CA PHE A 90 1.21 3.37 2.12
C PHE A 90 1.07 4.62 1.26
N LYS A 91 1.66 5.74 1.69
CA LYS A 91 1.66 7.00 0.94
C LYS A 91 2.29 6.81 -0.45
N THR A 92 3.51 6.27 -0.47
CA THR A 92 4.30 6.13 -1.71
C THR A 92 3.67 5.14 -2.70
N LEU A 93 3.13 4.02 -2.20
CA LEU A 93 2.66 2.94 -3.08
C LEU A 93 1.19 3.06 -3.47
N VAL A 94 0.34 3.59 -2.58
CA VAL A 94 -1.10 3.62 -2.80
C VAL A 94 -1.56 5.05 -3.03
N TYR A 95 -1.35 5.94 -2.04
CA TYR A 95 -1.89 7.30 -2.09
C TYR A 95 -1.40 8.08 -3.30
N ASP A 96 -0.09 8.13 -3.55
CA ASP A 96 0.47 8.89 -4.68
C ASP A 96 0.00 8.37 -6.04
N ALA A 97 -0.29 7.06 -6.14
CA ALA A 97 -0.78 6.44 -7.36
C ALA A 97 -2.26 6.72 -7.64
N VAL A 98 -3.10 6.89 -6.60
CA VAL A 98 -4.56 7.06 -6.75
C VAL A 98 -5.06 8.48 -6.46
N LYS A 99 -4.23 9.36 -5.92
CA LYS A 99 -4.61 10.70 -5.43
C LYS A 99 -5.45 11.48 -6.43
N SER A 100 -4.99 11.63 -7.67
CA SER A 100 -5.70 12.41 -8.70
C SER A 100 -7.07 11.81 -9.03
N THR A 101 -7.15 10.50 -9.16
CA THR A 101 -8.38 9.78 -9.47
C THR A 101 -9.39 9.88 -8.33
N VAL A 102 -8.92 9.77 -7.09
CA VAL A 102 -9.75 9.86 -5.87
C VAL A 102 -10.31 11.27 -5.70
N VAL A 103 -9.50 12.31 -5.93
CA VAL A 103 -9.97 13.70 -5.89
C VAL A 103 -11.05 13.95 -6.94
N ASN A 104 -10.87 13.47 -8.17
CA ASN A 104 -11.90 13.59 -9.21
C ASN A 104 -13.19 12.85 -8.80
N ALA A 105 -13.07 11.61 -8.29
CA ALA A 105 -14.22 10.85 -7.83
C ALA A 105 -14.97 11.53 -6.67
N MET A 106 -14.25 12.16 -5.73
CA MET A 106 -14.87 12.96 -4.66
C MET A 106 -15.63 14.16 -5.21
N LEU A 107 -15.04 14.91 -6.15
CA LEU A 107 -15.67 16.07 -6.76
C LEU A 107 -16.95 15.66 -7.51
N ASP A 108 -16.92 14.53 -8.21
CA ASP A 108 -18.11 13.97 -8.88
C ASP A 108 -19.22 13.64 -7.88
N VAL A 109 -18.88 13.04 -6.72
CA VAL A 109 -19.86 12.74 -5.67
C VAL A 109 -20.44 14.02 -5.07
N ILE A 110 -19.63 15.05 -4.85
CA ILE A 110 -20.09 16.36 -4.35
C ILE A 110 -21.01 17.06 -5.36
N ASN A 111 -20.68 17.00 -6.65
CA ASN A 111 -21.52 17.59 -7.70
C ASN A 111 -22.88 16.87 -7.80
N LYS A 112 -22.90 15.54 -7.71
CA LYS A 112 -24.14 14.76 -7.64
C LYS A 112 -25.02 15.14 -6.44
N GLU A 113 -24.40 15.41 -5.30
CA GLU A 113 -25.12 15.92 -4.14
C GLU A 113 -25.75 17.30 -4.40
N ARG A 114 -25.03 18.21 -5.06
CA ARG A 114 -25.54 19.53 -5.45
C ARG A 114 -26.70 19.44 -6.44
N GLU A 115 -26.72 18.40 -7.27
CA GLU A 115 -27.80 18.08 -8.20
C GLU A 115 -29.01 17.42 -7.52
N GLY A 116 -28.96 17.20 -6.19
CA GLY A 116 -30.06 16.66 -5.39
C GLY A 116 -30.02 15.14 -5.21
N THR A 117 -28.92 14.48 -5.59
CA THR A 117 -28.74 13.04 -5.35
C THR A 117 -28.35 12.80 -3.89
N ILE A 118 -28.96 11.78 -3.26
CA ILE A 118 -28.56 11.35 -1.91
C ILE A 118 -27.21 10.64 -2.00
N ILE A 119 -26.24 11.11 -1.24
CA ILE A 119 -24.89 10.53 -1.17
C ILE A 119 -24.55 10.03 0.24
N ASP A 120 -23.56 9.15 0.32
CA ASP A 120 -22.95 8.71 1.58
C ASP A 120 -21.92 9.75 2.06
N ARG A 121 -22.40 10.76 2.81
CA ARG A 121 -21.53 11.79 3.42
C ARG A 121 -20.44 11.21 4.34
N PRO A 122 -20.71 10.18 5.19
CA PRO A 122 -19.67 9.50 5.96
C PRO A 122 -18.50 8.99 5.12
N LEU A 123 -18.77 8.43 3.93
CA LEU A 123 -17.72 7.96 3.03
C LEU A 123 -16.77 9.08 2.61
N ILE A 124 -17.29 10.25 2.24
CA ILE A 124 -16.48 11.41 1.90
C ILE A 124 -15.67 11.88 3.12
N GLY A 125 -16.28 11.91 4.31
CA GLY A 125 -15.59 12.24 5.56
C GLY A 125 -14.40 11.32 5.85
N SER A 126 -14.57 9.99 5.73
CA SER A 126 -13.48 9.02 5.91
C SER A 126 -12.37 9.19 4.88
N CYS A 127 -12.71 9.58 3.65
CA CYS A 127 -11.69 9.86 2.66
C CYS A 127 -10.94 11.17 2.98
N VAL A 128 -11.61 12.21 3.47
CA VAL A 128 -10.94 13.44 3.93
C VAL A 128 -9.97 13.14 5.09
N GLU A 129 -10.38 12.32 6.07
CA GLU A 129 -9.52 11.85 7.17
C GLU A 129 -8.24 11.15 6.64
N LEU A 130 -8.38 10.35 5.58
CA LEU A 130 -7.24 9.72 4.91
C LEU A 130 -6.31 10.79 4.32
N PHE A 131 -6.83 11.77 3.58
CA PHE A 131 -6.02 12.83 2.99
C PHE A 131 -5.31 13.68 4.04
N GLU A 132 -6.00 13.98 5.16
CA GLU A 132 -5.40 14.66 6.29
C GLU A 132 -4.25 13.84 6.88
N SER A 133 -4.46 12.54 7.12
CA SER A 133 -3.42 11.63 7.64
C SER A 133 -2.20 11.52 6.71
N MET A 134 -2.37 11.74 5.40
CA MET A 134 -1.28 11.72 4.41
C MET A 134 -0.60 13.09 4.22
N GLY A 135 -1.30 14.17 4.56
CA GLY A 135 -0.92 15.57 4.32
C GLY A 135 -0.38 16.30 5.56
N MET A 136 -0.89 15.98 6.76
CA MET A 136 -0.44 16.58 8.01
C MET A 136 0.14 15.51 8.95
N ALA A 137 1.43 15.64 9.25
CA ALA A 137 2.08 15.11 10.44
C ALA A 137 2.13 13.58 10.62
N THR A 138 3.05 12.93 9.90
CA THR A 138 3.93 11.90 10.51
C THR A 138 5.22 11.67 9.69
N LEU A 139 5.61 12.59 8.81
CA LEU A 139 6.75 12.37 7.88
C LEU A 139 7.80 13.50 7.86
N ASP A 140 7.75 14.41 8.84
CA ASP A 140 8.84 15.35 9.12
C ASP A 140 9.51 14.97 10.45
#